data_AF-A0A7S7M057-F1
#
_entry.id   AF-A0A7S7M057-F1
#
_cell.length_a   1.000
_cell.length_b   1.000
_cell.length_c   1.000
_cell.angle_alpha   90.00
_cell.angle_beta   90.00
_cell.angle_gamma   90.00
#
_symmetry.space_group_name_H-M   'P 1'
#
loop_
_entity.id
_entity.type
_entity.pdbx_description
1 polymer ?
#
loop_
_entity_poly.entity_id
_entity_poly.type
_entity_poly.pdbx_seq_one_letter_code
_entity_poly.pdbx_strand_id
1 'polypeptide(L)'
;MKNLLLKSTILLILLVFTACSSKVAFAKQEPLQGASLVYVYVPQFVSTGENGNMGSYKIRINNKRVESKIFEGEYQVFNLKPEKISISVTKDGIEERKLQMDFKEGESYYLRVINDVQNNNFSFVQAEKGVALKEIAKTGLSGSRAIELDNIITELVTPDEKQESTPIVSAPLAPKPAVQKVQIETLTTSSKMDEVKKAYQLKVDGILSEDEFTKLKAEILAK
;
A
#
# COMPACT_ATOMS: atom_id res chain seq x y z
N MET A 1 2.14 -38.78 -40.36
CA MET A 1 1.29 -37.91 -39.53
C MET A 1 1.06 -38.52 -38.15
N LYS A 2 2.08 -38.55 -37.27
CA LYS A 2 1.96 -39.13 -35.91
C LYS A 2 2.61 -38.29 -34.79
N ASN A 3 3.14 -37.11 -35.12
CA ASN A 3 3.89 -36.29 -34.16
C ASN A 3 3.21 -34.94 -33.84
N LEU A 4 1.93 -34.77 -34.16
CA LEU A 4 1.20 -33.51 -33.95
C LEU A 4 0.19 -33.54 -32.80
N LEU A 5 -0.04 -34.71 -32.19
CA LEU A 5 -0.98 -34.86 -31.07
C LEU A 5 -0.29 -35.00 -29.70
N LEU A 6 1.03 -35.13 -29.63
CA LEU A 6 1.76 -35.30 -28.36
C LEU A 6 2.30 -33.99 -27.77
N LYS A 7 2.20 -32.86 -28.48
CA LYS A 7 2.65 -31.55 -27.97
C LYS A 7 1.52 -30.70 -27.39
N SER A 8 0.27 -31.16 -27.49
CA SER A 8 -0.91 -30.41 -27.04
C SER A 8 -1.54 -30.96 -25.75
N THR A 9 -0.77 -31.67 -24.93
CA THR A 9 -1.24 -32.16 -23.61
C THR A 9 -0.31 -31.74 -22.45
N ILE A 10 0.76 -30.99 -22.73
CA ILE A 10 1.66 -30.42 -21.71
C ILE A 10 1.31 -28.95 -21.40
N LEU A 11 0.44 -28.31 -22.20
CA LEU A 11 0.08 -26.90 -22.02
C LEU A 11 -1.12 -26.68 -21.06
N LEU A 12 -1.81 -27.75 -20.61
CA LEU A 12 -3.04 -27.64 -19.83
C LEU A 12 -2.91 -28.09 -18.36
N ILE A 13 -1.71 -28.43 -17.88
CA ILE A 13 -1.46 -28.83 -16.48
C ILE A 13 -0.66 -27.76 -15.69
N LEU A 14 -0.26 -26.65 -16.34
CA LEU A 14 0.41 -25.52 -15.67
C LEU A 14 -0.55 -24.46 -15.10
N LEU A 15 -1.86 -24.69 -15.13
CA LEU A 15 -2.90 -23.76 -14.67
C LEU A 15 -3.54 -24.17 -13.33
N VAL A 16 -2.86 -25.01 -12.53
CA VAL A 16 -3.40 -25.51 -11.26
C VAL A 16 -2.39 -25.40 -10.11
N PHE A 17 -1.86 -24.20 -9.87
CA PHE A 17 -1.22 -23.74 -8.62
C PHE A 17 -1.27 -22.20 -8.71
N THR A 18 -1.96 -21.40 -7.90
CA THR A 18 -2.46 -21.50 -6.54
C THR A 18 -3.46 -20.36 -6.32
N ALA A 19 -4.66 -20.65 -5.82
CA ALA A 19 -5.49 -19.67 -5.15
C ALA A 19 -4.89 -19.39 -3.75
N CYS A 20 -3.85 -18.55 -3.73
CA CYS A 20 -3.36 -17.86 -2.54
C CYS A 20 -2.93 -16.48 -3.01
N SER A 21 -3.60 -15.42 -2.53
CA SER A 21 -3.15 -14.04 -2.70
C SER A 21 -1.79 -13.86 -2.00
N SER A 22 -0.71 -14.23 -2.70
CA SER A 22 0.65 -14.07 -2.21
C SER A 22 1.09 -12.62 -2.40
N LYS A 23 1.80 -12.10 -1.41
CA LYS A 23 2.42 -10.77 -1.49
C LYS A 23 3.41 -10.71 -2.66
N VAL A 24 3.67 -9.50 -3.18
CA VAL A 24 4.74 -9.29 -4.17
C VAL A 24 6.06 -9.71 -3.54
N ALA A 25 6.77 -10.66 -4.17
CA ALA A 25 8.01 -11.21 -3.65
C ALA A 25 9.13 -10.16 -3.60
N PHE A 26 10.13 -10.41 -2.75
CA PHE A 26 11.32 -9.57 -2.68
C PHE A 26 12.04 -9.46 -4.03
N ALA A 27 12.21 -8.22 -4.49
CA ALA A 27 13.06 -7.86 -5.61
C ALA A 27 14.19 -6.95 -5.12
N LYS A 28 15.43 -7.35 -5.38
CA LYS A 28 16.60 -6.51 -5.10
C LYS A 28 16.55 -5.26 -5.98
N GLN A 29 16.82 -4.11 -5.38
CA GLN A 29 16.91 -2.82 -6.04
C GLN A 29 18.31 -2.25 -5.85
N GLU A 30 18.70 -1.37 -6.76
CA GLU A 30 19.89 -0.53 -6.60
C GLU A 30 19.45 0.84 -6.05
N PRO A 31 20.29 1.53 -5.26
CA PRO A 31 19.99 2.87 -4.78
C PRO A 31 19.77 3.86 -5.94
N LEU A 32 18.82 4.79 -5.77
CA LEU A 32 18.68 5.90 -6.70
C LEU A 32 19.90 6.83 -6.63
N GLN A 33 20.16 7.57 -7.71
CA GLN A 33 21.21 8.59 -7.73
C GLN A 33 21.01 9.61 -6.61
N GLY A 34 22.07 9.94 -5.86
CA GLY A 34 21.98 10.86 -4.72
C GLY A 34 21.30 10.29 -3.47
N ALA A 35 21.02 8.98 -3.42
CA ALA A 35 20.30 8.35 -2.32
C ALA A 35 21.02 7.12 -1.75
N SER A 36 20.60 6.77 -0.54
CA SER A 36 20.88 5.51 0.13
C SER A 36 19.62 4.64 0.09
N LEU A 37 19.77 3.34 -0.16
CA LEU A 37 18.66 2.40 -0.15
C LEU A 37 18.55 1.73 1.21
N VAL A 38 17.39 1.77 1.85
CA VAL A 38 17.18 1.16 3.16
C VAL A 38 16.02 0.19 3.11
N TYR A 39 16.31 -1.07 3.43
CA TYR A 39 15.32 -2.10 3.65
C TYR A 39 15.00 -2.20 5.14
N VAL A 40 13.73 -2.11 5.51
CA VAL A 40 13.23 -2.48 6.84
C VAL A 40 12.41 -3.75 6.69
N TYR A 41 12.75 -4.83 7.39
CA TYR A 41 12.07 -6.11 7.23
C TYR A 41 11.84 -6.83 8.56
N VAL A 42 10.80 -7.66 8.56
CA VAL A 42 10.42 -8.54 9.67
C VAL A 42 10.44 -9.98 9.13
N PRO A 43 11.45 -10.80 9.47
CA PRO A 43 11.46 -12.21 9.07
C PRO A 43 10.21 -12.94 9.56
N GLN A 44 9.76 -13.92 8.79
CA GLN A 44 8.70 -14.82 9.24
C GLN A 44 9.26 -15.78 10.29
N PHE A 45 8.60 -15.87 11.44
CA PHE A 45 8.82 -16.91 12.44
C PHE A 45 7.90 -18.09 12.11
N VAL A 46 8.46 -19.29 12.15
CA VAL A 46 7.66 -20.51 12.11
C VAL A 46 7.11 -20.72 13.53
N SER A 47 5.97 -20.11 13.83
CA SER A 47 5.22 -20.49 15.03
C SER A 47 4.57 -21.85 14.79
N THR A 48 4.95 -22.85 15.59
CA THR A 48 4.30 -24.17 15.59
C THR A 48 2.95 -24.16 16.34
N GLY A 49 2.47 -22.99 16.77
CA GLY A 49 1.19 -22.82 17.46
C GLY A 49 0.20 -21.96 16.66
N GLU A 50 -1.07 -22.35 16.68
CA GLU A 50 -2.20 -21.76 15.93
C GLU A 50 -2.49 -20.27 16.27
N ASN A 51 -1.89 -19.73 17.33
CA ASN A 51 -2.07 -18.34 17.78
C ASN A 51 -0.79 -17.52 17.65
N GLY A 52 -0.19 -17.49 16.45
CA GLY A 52 0.92 -16.59 16.16
C GLY A 52 0.46 -15.13 16.22
N ASN A 53 0.77 -14.43 17.31
CA ASN A 53 0.52 -13.00 17.43
C ASN A 53 1.43 -12.26 16.42
N MET A 54 0.90 -12.01 15.22
CA MET A 54 1.61 -11.31 14.14
C MET A 54 1.86 -9.88 14.58
N GLY A 55 3.05 -9.63 15.12
CA GLY A 55 3.44 -8.29 15.58
C GLY A 55 3.26 -7.27 14.47
N SER A 56 2.58 -6.16 14.78
CA SER A 56 2.41 -5.05 13.85
C SER A 56 3.35 -3.91 14.23
N TYR A 57 4.07 -3.39 13.24
CA TYR A 57 5.13 -2.42 13.49
C TYR A 57 4.89 -1.13 12.68
N LYS A 58 5.02 0.02 13.35
CA LYS A 58 4.97 1.35 12.71
C LYS A 58 6.37 1.90 12.57
N ILE A 59 6.72 2.40 11.39
CA ILE A 59 8.04 2.99 11.12
C ILE A 59 7.95 4.52 11.23
N ARG A 60 8.97 5.14 11.82
CA ARG A 60 9.19 6.59 11.74
C ARG A 60 10.60 6.88 11.23
N ILE A 61 10.72 7.90 10.40
CA ILE A 61 12.01 8.37 9.85
C ILE A 61 12.15 9.84 10.23
N ASN A 62 13.21 10.19 10.97
CA ASN A 62 13.40 11.51 11.58
C ASN A 62 12.14 11.99 12.33
N ASN A 63 11.56 11.08 13.12
CA ASN A 63 10.33 11.28 13.88
C ASN A 63 9.06 11.54 13.02
N LYS A 64 9.14 11.46 11.69
CA LYS A 64 7.97 11.53 10.80
C LYS A 64 7.40 10.14 10.59
N ARG A 65 6.08 10.02 10.66
CA ARG A 65 5.37 8.75 10.47
C ARG A 65 5.48 8.28 9.03
N VAL A 66 5.75 6.99 8.84
CA VAL A 66 5.47 6.28 7.59
C VAL A 66 4.05 5.73 7.69
N GLU A 67 3.23 5.96 6.65
CA GLU A 67 1.79 5.66 6.72
C GLU A 67 1.49 4.16 6.84
N SER A 68 2.28 3.33 6.14
CA SER A 68 2.19 1.87 6.17
C SER A 68 2.73 1.27 7.46
N LYS A 69 1.99 0.29 7.99
CA LYS A 69 2.52 -0.67 8.96
C LYS A 69 3.32 -1.74 8.22
N ILE A 70 4.27 -2.37 8.90
CA ILE A 70 4.93 -3.59 8.45
C ILE A 70 4.53 -4.75 9.37
N PHE A 71 4.19 -5.88 8.79
CA PHE A 71 3.83 -7.11 9.49
C PHE A 71 4.96 -8.13 9.40
N GLU A 72 4.85 -9.20 10.17
CA GLU A 72 5.71 -10.36 10.07
C GLU A 72 5.70 -10.95 8.64
N GLY A 73 6.87 -11.35 8.15
CA GLY A 73 7.05 -11.84 6.78
C GLY A 73 7.03 -10.74 5.73
N GLU A 74 7.10 -9.46 6.13
CA GLU A 74 7.11 -8.34 5.19
C GLU A 74 8.43 -7.57 5.16
N TYR A 75 8.62 -6.80 4.09
CA TYR A 75 9.62 -5.75 3.99
C TYR A 75 9.04 -4.44 3.44
N GLN A 76 9.70 -3.33 3.78
CA GLN A 76 9.54 -2.02 3.17
C GLN A 76 10.90 -1.51 2.67
N VAL A 77 10.88 -0.68 1.63
CA VAL A 77 12.08 -0.11 1.02
C VAL A 77 11.96 1.42 0.97
N PHE A 78 13.06 2.10 1.27
CA PHE A 78 13.13 3.55 1.31
C PHE A 78 14.38 4.04 0.57
N ASN A 79 14.21 5.07 -0.27
CA ASN A 79 15.32 5.84 -0.79
C ASN A 79 15.48 7.07 0.11
N LEU A 80 16.56 7.11 0.87
CA LEU A 80 16.82 8.15 1.87
C LEU A 80 18.00 9.03 1.45
N LYS A 81 18.04 10.26 1.96
CA LYS A 81 19.20 11.14 1.78
C LYS A 81 20.43 10.52 2.48
N PRO A 82 21.64 10.67 1.90
CA PRO A 82 22.88 10.18 2.48
C PRO A 82 23.34 11.08 3.64
N GLU A 83 22.63 11.00 4.76
CA GLU A 83 22.87 11.80 5.96
C GLU A 83 22.62 10.98 7.23
N LYS A 84 22.87 11.59 8.39
CA LYS A 84 22.49 11.00 9.68
C LYS A 84 20.98 11.03 9.84
N ILE A 85 20.37 9.85 9.89
CA ILE A 85 18.92 9.67 10.00
C ILE A 85 18.59 8.80 11.20
N SER A 86 17.54 9.18 11.93
CA SER A 86 16.95 8.35 12.97
C SER A 86 15.79 7.54 12.40
N ILE A 87 15.86 6.22 12.50
CA ILE A 87 14.76 5.32 12.15
C ILE A 87 14.27 4.66 13.43
N SER A 88 12.96 4.75 13.70
CA SER A 88 12.34 4.03 14.80
C SER A 88 11.24 3.10 14.31
N VAL A 89 11.07 2.01 15.07
CA VAL A 89 10.02 1.03 14.89
C VAL A 89 9.26 0.94 16.20
N THR A 90 7.93 1.03 16.14
CA THR A 90 7.04 0.88 17.29
C THR A 90 6.17 -0.36 17.14
N LYS A 91 6.26 -1.31 18.08
CA LYS A 91 5.39 -2.48 18.15
C LYS A 91 4.08 -2.12 18.86
N ASP A 92 2.96 -2.36 18.19
CA ASP A 92 1.59 -2.17 18.69
C ASP A 92 1.29 -0.78 19.31
N GLY A 93 2.09 0.22 18.97
CA GLY A 93 1.95 1.60 19.47
C GLY A 93 2.47 1.85 20.89
N ILE A 94 3.14 0.87 21.50
CA ILE A 94 3.56 0.95 22.91
C ILE A 94 5.09 1.00 23.01
N GLU A 95 5.77 0.00 22.43
CA GLU A 95 7.22 -0.16 22.59
C GLU A 95 7.97 0.34 21.36
N GLU A 96 8.86 1.33 21.53
CA GLU A 96 9.70 1.88 20.46
C GLU A 96 11.16 1.40 20.58
N ARG A 97 11.74 0.99 19.45
CA ARG A 97 13.18 0.80 19.27
C ARG A 97 13.68 1.74 18.18
N LYS A 98 14.86 2.33 18.37
CA LYS A 98 15.41 3.35 17.48
C LYS A 98 16.86 3.06 17.14
N LEU A 99 17.22 3.32 15.88
CA LEU A 99 18.58 3.34 15.38
C LEU A 99 18.91 4.75 14.89
N GLN A 100 20.15 5.19 15.15
CA GLN A 100 20.76 6.31 14.44
C GLN A 100 21.76 5.74 13.45
N MET A 101 21.56 6.07 12.18
CA MET A 101 22.34 5.57 11.07
C MET A 101 22.98 6.74 10.34
N ASP A 102 24.22 6.58 9.89
CA ASP A 102 24.89 7.53 9.01
C ASP A 102 24.91 6.93 7.60
N PHE A 103 23.91 7.28 6.79
CA PHE A 103 23.73 6.68 5.47
C PHE A 103 24.63 7.35 4.42
N LYS A 104 25.14 6.53 3.49
CA LYS A 104 26.04 6.96 2.41
C LYS A 104 25.40 6.79 1.04
N GLU A 105 25.75 7.68 0.12
CA GLU A 105 25.23 7.66 -1.24
C GLU A 105 25.64 6.36 -1.94
N GLY A 106 24.72 5.75 -2.68
CA GLY A 106 25.00 4.52 -3.42
C GLY A 106 25.10 3.26 -2.55
N GLU A 107 24.88 3.35 -1.24
CA GLU A 107 24.89 2.19 -0.35
C GLU A 107 23.49 1.66 -0.03
N SER A 108 23.44 0.36 0.28
CA SER A 108 22.23 -0.34 0.72
C SER A 108 22.36 -0.84 2.15
N TYR A 109 21.36 -0.54 2.97
CA TYR A 109 21.29 -0.90 4.39
C TYR A 109 20.10 -1.80 4.66
N TYR A 110 20.28 -2.72 5.60
CA TYR A 110 19.26 -3.71 5.96
C TYR A 110 18.99 -3.64 7.45
N LEU A 111 17.79 -3.23 7.82
CA LEU A 111 17.35 -3.07 9.19
C LEU A 111 16.30 -4.13 9.51
N ARG A 112 16.58 -4.92 10.53
CA ARG A 112 15.81 -6.11 10.90
C ARG A 112 15.06 -5.86 12.20
N VAL A 113 13.78 -6.18 12.18
CA VAL A 113 12.97 -6.34 13.39
C VAL A 113 13.00 -7.80 13.81
N ILE A 114 13.39 -8.07 15.05
CA ILE A 114 13.44 -9.41 15.64
C ILE A 114 12.40 -9.46 16.74
N ASN A 115 11.31 -10.19 16.52
CA ASN A 115 10.28 -10.41 17.53
C ASN A 115 10.73 -11.52 18.48
N ASP A 116 10.85 -11.23 19.77
CA ASP A 116 11.04 -12.23 20.81
C ASP A 116 9.68 -12.55 21.42
N VAL A 117 9.05 -13.60 20.88
CA VAL A 117 7.72 -14.04 21.30
C VAL A 117 7.72 -14.54 22.74
N GLN A 118 8.83 -15.14 23.21
CA GLN A 118 8.89 -15.72 24.55
C GLN A 118 8.91 -14.64 25.63
N ASN A 119 9.65 -13.56 25.40
CA ASN A 119 9.79 -12.47 26.37
C ASN A 119 8.86 -11.28 26.09
N ASN A 120 7.98 -11.40 25.10
CA ASN A 120 7.11 -10.32 24.59
C ASN A 120 7.88 -9.02 24.32
N ASN A 121 9.09 -9.13 23.76
CA ASN A 121 9.98 -8.01 23.46
C ASN A 121 10.30 -8.01 21.95
N PHE A 122 10.93 -6.97 21.45
CA PHE A 122 11.54 -6.99 20.13
C PHE A 122 12.83 -6.16 20.08
N SER A 123 13.69 -6.55 19.15
CA SER A 123 14.91 -5.81 18.81
C SER A 123 14.79 -5.20 17.41
N PHE A 124 15.42 -4.04 17.23
CA PHE A 124 15.56 -3.40 15.93
C PHE A 124 17.04 -3.13 15.67
N VAL A 125 17.63 -3.83 14.70
CA VAL A 125 19.08 -3.89 14.50
C VAL A 125 19.45 -3.74 13.04
N GLN A 126 20.66 -3.24 12.76
CA GLN A 126 21.25 -3.38 11.44
C GLN A 126 21.73 -4.81 11.24
N ALA A 127 21.33 -5.43 10.13
CA ALA A 127 21.76 -6.77 9.74
C ALA A 127 22.90 -6.68 8.71
N GLU A 128 23.82 -7.63 8.78
CA GLU A 128 24.84 -7.80 7.74
C GLU A 128 24.18 -8.18 6.40
N LYS A 129 24.69 -7.61 5.31
CA LYS A 129 24.12 -7.77 3.95
C LYS A 129 23.89 -9.23 3.56
N GLY A 130 24.87 -10.11 3.81
CA GLY A 130 24.77 -11.53 3.43
C GLY A 130 23.68 -12.29 4.20
N VAL A 131 23.46 -11.94 5.47
CA VAL A 131 22.39 -12.51 6.30
C VAL A 131 21.04 -11.94 5.87
N ALA A 132 20.96 -10.62 5.74
CA ALA A 132 19.74 -9.92 5.39
C ALA A 132 19.16 -10.35 4.05
N LEU A 133 20.01 -10.53 3.02
CA LEU A 133 19.55 -10.96 1.71
C LEU A 133 18.91 -12.36 1.72
N LYS A 134 19.41 -13.27 2.57
CA LYS A 134 18.83 -14.61 2.73
C LYS A 134 17.49 -14.58 3.45
N GLU A 135 17.35 -13.68 4.41
CA GLU A 135 16.13 -13.53 5.21
C GLU A 135 15.04 -12.79 4.43
N ILE A 136 15.37 -11.63 3.85
CA ILE A 136 14.42 -10.79 3.11
C ILE A 136 13.90 -11.46 1.84
N ALA A 137 14.67 -12.37 1.23
CA ALA A 137 14.22 -13.17 0.10
C ALA A 137 12.98 -14.04 0.42
N LYS A 138 12.70 -14.30 1.69
CA LYS A 138 11.53 -15.03 2.18
C LYS A 138 10.35 -14.12 2.55
N THR A 139 10.49 -12.81 2.34
CA THR A 139 9.48 -11.81 2.72
C THR A 139 8.77 -11.25 1.50
N GLY A 140 7.56 -10.71 1.72
CA GLY A 140 6.79 -10.01 0.71
C GLY A 140 6.75 -8.50 0.93
N LEU A 141 6.54 -7.73 -0.14
CA LEU A 141 6.43 -6.28 -0.04
C LEU A 141 5.20 -5.91 0.80
N SER A 142 5.41 -5.04 1.78
CA SER A 142 4.35 -4.56 2.66
C SER A 142 3.26 -3.83 1.86
N GLY A 143 1.99 -4.01 2.26
CA GLY A 143 0.84 -3.42 1.56
C GLY A 143 0.52 -4.04 0.18
N SER A 144 1.40 -4.87 -0.38
CA SER A 144 1.10 -5.61 -1.60
C SER A 144 0.31 -6.87 -1.25
N ARG A 145 -0.99 -6.88 -1.51
CA ARG A 145 -1.76 -8.11 -1.71
C ARG A 145 -2.14 -8.14 -3.18
N ALA A 146 -1.97 -9.28 -3.83
CA ALA A 146 -2.55 -9.48 -5.14
C ALA A 146 -4.07 -9.39 -4.98
N ILE A 147 -4.70 -8.38 -5.58
CA ILE A 147 -6.15 -8.25 -5.60
C ILE A 147 -6.67 -9.49 -6.36
N GLU A 148 -7.45 -10.33 -5.68
CA GLU A 148 -8.30 -11.30 -6.36
C GLU A 148 -9.30 -10.50 -7.19
N LEU A 149 -9.10 -10.48 -8.51
CA LEU A 149 -10.05 -9.87 -9.47
C LEU A 149 -11.46 -10.47 -9.36
N ASP A 150 -11.60 -11.61 -8.68
CA ASP A 150 -12.85 -12.34 -8.50
C ASP A 150 -13.75 -11.78 -7.38
N ASN A 151 -13.28 -10.79 -6.60
CA ASN A 151 -14.04 -10.16 -5.51
C ASN A 151 -14.46 -8.71 -5.79
N ILE A 152 -14.38 -8.25 -7.04
CA ILE A 152 -15.07 -7.02 -7.44
C ILE A 152 -16.53 -7.41 -7.70
N ILE A 153 -17.41 -7.08 -6.75
CA ILE A 153 -18.85 -7.03 -7.01
C ILE A 153 -19.05 -5.93 -8.08
N THR A 154 -19.19 -6.33 -9.35
CA THR A 154 -19.55 -5.44 -10.46
C THR A 154 -21.06 -5.23 -10.60
N GLU A 155 -21.83 -5.45 -9.53
CA GLU A 155 -23.23 -5.04 -9.46
C GLU A 155 -23.40 -3.97 -8.39
N LEU A 156 -23.12 -2.72 -8.76
CA LEU A 156 -23.89 -1.61 -8.19
C LEU A 156 -25.19 -1.55 -9.00
N VAL A 157 -26.26 -2.11 -8.44
CA VAL A 157 -27.62 -1.88 -8.91
C VAL A 157 -27.82 -0.37 -8.96
N THR A 158 -27.94 0.18 -10.17
CA THR A 158 -28.44 1.53 -10.41
C THR A 158 -29.93 1.55 -10.09
N PRO A 159 -30.41 2.38 -9.16
CA PRO A 159 -31.81 2.75 -9.15
C PRO A 159 -31.97 3.93 -10.12
N ASP A 160 -32.22 3.65 -11.40
CA ASP A 160 -32.74 4.67 -12.30
C ASP A 160 -34.25 4.81 -12.14
N GLU A 161 -34.61 6.02 -11.73
CA GLU A 161 -35.78 6.82 -12.12
C GLU A 161 -37.22 6.26 -12.06
N LYS A 162 -38.00 7.02 -11.27
CA LYS A 162 -39.40 7.47 -11.47
C LYS A 162 -40.52 6.47 -11.19
N GLN A 163 -41.19 6.69 -10.05
CA GLN A 163 -42.65 6.85 -10.06
C GLN A 163 -43.14 7.75 -8.91
N GLU A 164 -44.01 8.66 -9.32
CA GLU A 164 -44.68 9.74 -8.62
C GLU A 164 -45.90 9.22 -7.84
N SER A 165 -46.01 9.60 -6.55
CA SER A 165 -47.31 9.83 -5.88
C SER A 165 -47.12 10.38 -4.45
N THR A 166 -47.33 11.68 -4.27
CA THR A 166 -47.90 12.27 -3.03
C THR A 166 -49.43 12.17 -3.08
N PRO A 167 -50.23 12.41 -2.00
CA PRO A 167 -49.93 12.94 -0.66
C PRO A 167 -50.51 12.05 0.49
N ILE A 168 -50.36 12.36 1.78
CA ILE A 168 -51.39 13.01 2.63
C ILE A 168 -50.75 13.45 3.98
N VAL A 169 -50.74 14.77 4.19
CA VAL A 169 -51.17 15.56 5.38
C VAL A 169 -51.03 14.87 6.75
N SER A 170 -50.23 15.40 7.70
CA SER A 170 -50.72 16.38 8.69
C SER A 170 -49.58 17.21 9.32
N ALA A 171 -49.69 18.54 9.19
CA ALA A 171 -49.05 19.55 10.04
C ALA A 171 -50.08 20.01 11.12
N PRO A 172 -49.87 21.05 11.95
CA PRO A 172 -48.66 21.84 12.25
C PRO A 172 -48.46 22.15 13.77
N LEU A 173 -47.35 22.81 14.14
CA LEU A 173 -47.33 24.02 15.01
C LEU A 173 -45.87 24.57 15.11
N ALA A 174 -45.68 25.83 14.70
CA ALA A 174 -44.45 26.64 14.70
C ALA A 174 -44.38 27.54 15.98
N PRO A 175 -43.43 28.51 16.21
CA PRO A 175 -42.36 29.06 15.35
C PRO A 175 -40.97 29.43 16.01
N LYS A 176 -39.96 29.65 15.12
CA LYS A 176 -38.73 30.53 15.06
C LYS A 176 -38.20 31.31 16.31
N PRO A 177 -36.89 31.75 16.38
CA PRO A 177 -36.14 32.43 15.29
C PRO A 177 -34.60 32.18 15.11
N ALA A 178 -34.20 32.31 13.83
CA ALA A 178 -33.00 32.90 13.21
C ALA A 178 -31.60 32.94 13.90
N VAL A 179 -30.56 32.46 13.18
CA VAL A 179 -29.26 33.15 12.97
C VAL A 179 -28.70 32.83 11.56
N GLN A 180 -28.10 33.84 10.94
CA GLN A 180 -27.56 33.92 9.57
C GLN A 180 -26.07 33.54 9.45
N LYS A 181 -25.61 33.42 8.18
CA LYS A 181 -24.22 33.43 7.63
C LYS A 181 -23.46 32.10 7.76
N VAL A 182 -22.76 31.59 6.75
CA VAL A 182 -21.86 32.24 5.78
C VAL A 182 -21.87 31.48 4.43
N GLN A 183 -22.01 32.22 3.33
CA GLN A 183 -21.61 31.81 1.98
C GLN A 183 -20.08 31.69 1.93
N ILE A 184 -19.56 30.58 1.41
CA ILE A 184 -18.23 30.58 0.79
C ILE A 184 -18.45 30.18 -0.66
N GLU A 185 -18.62 31.20 -1.50
CA GLU A 185 -18.17 31.14 -2.89
C GLU A 185 -16.65 30.94 -2.87
N THR A 186 -16.18 29.88 -3.51
CA THR A 186 -14.82 29.83 -4.05
C THR A 186 -14.93 29.36 -5.50
N LEU A 187 -15.31 30.29 -6.38
CA LEU A 187 -14.68 30.32 -7.70
C LEU A 187 -13.21 30.70 -7.46
N THR A 188 -12.27 29.84 -7.85
CA THR A 188 -11.10 30.23 -8.67
C THR A 188 -10.18 29.04 -8.92
N THR A 189 -9.87 28.85 -10.20
CA THR A 189 -8.69 28.15 -10.73
C THR A 189 -8.48 26.72 -10.26
N SER A 190 -9.25 25.81 -10.85
CA SER A 190 -8.84 24.43 -11.07
C SER A 190 -7.40 24.41 -11.62
N SER A 191 -6.42 24.10 -10.78
CA SER A 191 -5.04 23.97 -11.25
C SER A 191 -5.00 22.81 -12.24
N LYS A 192 -4.20 22.90 -13.31
CA LYS A 192 -3.95 21.75 -14.21
C LYS A 192 -3.59 20.49 -13.40
N MET A 193 -2.95 20.68 -12.24
CA MET A 193 -2.60 19.61 -11.30
C MET A 193 -3.83 18.96 -10.64
N ASP A 194 -4.86 19.73 -10.30
CA ASP A 194 -6.09 19.20 -9.72
C ASP A 194 -6.90 18.38 -10.74
N GLU A 195 -6.87 18.81 -12.00
CA GLU A 195 -7.48 18.07 -13.12
C GLU A 195 -6.73 16.77 -13.41
N VAL A 196 -5.39 16.80 -13.41
CA VAL A 196 -4.58 15.57 -13.54
C VAL A 196 -4.81 14.62 -12.36
N LYS A 197 -4.95 15.15 -11.13
CA LYS A 197 -5.25 14.34 -9.94
C LYS A 197 -6.63 13.68 -10.03
N LYS A 198 -7.64 14.39 -10.53
CA LYS A 198 -8.97 13.83 -10.80
C LYS A 198 -8.91 12.76 -11.90
N ALA A 199 -8.23 13.03 -13.01
CA ALA A 199 -8.04 12.06 -14.09
C ALA A 199 -7.32 10.79 -13.60
N TYR A 200 -6.34 10.94 -12.71
CA TYR A 200 -5.63 9.81 -12.10
C TYR A 200 -6.54 8.99 -11.18
N GLN A 201 -7.41 9.66 -10.42
CA GLN A 201 -8.41 8.99 -9.61
C GLN A 201 -9.38 8.17 -10.48
N LEU A 202 -9.86 8.73 -11.59
CA LEU A 202 -10.71 8.01 -12.55
C LEU A 202 -10.02 6.79 -13.18
N LYS A 203 -8.71 6.84 -13.40
CA LYS A 203 -7.91 5.68 -13.82
C LYS A 203 -7.83 4.62 -12.71
N VAL A 204 -7.58 5.03 -11.47
CA VAL A 204 -7.54 4.12 -10.30
C VAL A 204 -8.90 3.47 -10.07
N ASP A 205 -9.98 4.22 -10.29
CA ASP A 205 -11.36 3.75 -10.14
C ASP A 205 -11.82 2.90 -11.35
N GLY A 206 -10.97 2.69 -12.35
CA GLY A 206 -11.24 1.85 -13.53
C GLY A 206 -12.19 2.48 -14.57
N ILE A 207 -12.52 3.77 -14.41
CA ILE A 207 -13.40 4.52 -15.33
C ILE A 207 -12.65 4.91 -16.61
N LEU A 208 -11.33 5.11 -16.51
CA LEU A 208 -10.45 5.39 -17.65
C LEU A 208 -9.40 4.29 -17.81
N SER A 209 -9.19 3.85 -19.06
CA SER A 209 -8.03 3.03 -19.42
C SER A 209 -6.73 3.85 -19.36
N GLU A 210 -5.57 3.16 -19.36
CA GLU A 210 -4.25 3.80 -19.36
C GLU A 210 -4.07 4.75 -20.56
N ASP A 211 -4.56 4.34 -21.72
CA ASP A 211 -4.46 5.09 -22.97
C ASP A 211 -5.35 6.34 -22.93
N GLU A 212 -6.54 6.25 -22.34
CA GLU A 212 -7.46 7.37 -22.17
C GLU A 212 -6.95 8.36 -21.12
N PHE A 213 -6.41 7.85 -20.01
CA PHE A 213 -5.75 8.69 -19.01
C PHE A 213 -4.56 9.44 -19.58
N THR A 214 -3.74 8.78 -20.41
CA THR A 214 -2.57 9.40 -21.03
C THR A 214 -2.97 10.52 -22.00
N LYS A 215 -4.03 10.30 -22.80
CA LYS A 215 -4.60 11.34 -23.68
C LYS A 215 -5.17 12.51 -22.88
N LEU A 216 -5.97 12.22 -21.84
CA LEU A 216 -6.60 13.24 -21.01
C LEU A 216 -5.57 14.06 -20.23
N LYS A 217 -4.51 13.44 -19.71
CA LYS A 217 -3.39 14.12 -19.07
C LYS A 217 -2.66 15.06 -20.03
N ALA A 218 -2.43 14.62 -21.27
CA ALA A 218 -1.79 15.47 -22.28
C ALA A 218 -2.66 16.68 -22.63
N GLU A 219 -3.98 16.50 -22.74
CA GLU A 219 -4.94 17.56 -23.02
C GLU A 219 -5.02 18.59 -21.88
N ILE A 220 -5.10 18.12 -20.63
CA ILE A 220 -5.10 18.98 -19.42
C ILE A 220 -3.80 19.79 -19.31
N LEU A 221 -2.65 19.20 -19.66
CA LEU A 221 -1.37 19.91 -19.59
C LEU A 221 -1.20 20.92 -20.74
N ALA A 222 -1.79 20.64 -21.90
CA ALA A 222 -1.74 21.49 -23.09
C ALA A 222 -2.67 22.72 -23.01
N LYS A 223 -3.79 22.61 -22.29
CA LYS A 223 -4.74 23.70 -22.01
C LYS A 223 -4.19 24.62 -20.94
#